data_AF-A0A1S2RDS9-F1
#
_entry.id   AF-A0A1S2RDS9-F1
#
_cell.length_a   1.000
_cell.length_b   1.000
_cell.length_c   1.000
_cell.angle_alpha   90.00
_cell.angle_beta   90.00
_cell.angle_gamma   90.00
#
_symmetry.space_group_name_H-M   'P 1'
#
loop_
_entity.id
_entity.type
_entity.pdbx_description
1 polymer ?
#
loop_
_entity_poly.entity_id
_entity_poly.type
_entity_poly.pdbx_seq_one_letter_code
_entity_poly.pdbx_strand_id
1 'polypeptide(L)'
;MYTQTSTEFMPSVLRTFALSLAFAFIGTMAGVFVPAGLFLPLSILEMVMLFAAFFFRRKKSISYSFLYIFTFISGITLYPIVAHYLATTGANTVIMAFATTTVVFTGIAIYATKSKRNFSFLGGFLLAAILALVAISIFNIFWPLSTTGMLAYSFIGVMVFSGYVLFDFSRMKHYGVSAEDVPLMALSLYLDFINLFISILRIFGILQSKD
;
A
#
# COMPACT_ATOMS: atom_id res chain seq x y z
N MET A 1 -6.08 -36.05 15.97
CA MET A 1 -4.81 -35.31 15.76
C MET A 1 -5.18 -33.84 15.80
N TYR A 2 -5.06 -33.19 16.96
CA TYR A 2 -5.59 -31.83 17.15
C TYR A 2 -4.58 -30.81 16.63
N THR A 3 -5.06 -30.02 15.68
CA THR A 3 -4.41 -28.97 14.91
C THR A 3 -3.78 -27.90 15.82
N GLN A 4 -2.50 -28.04 16.14
CA GLN A 4 -1.68 -26.91 16.57
C GLN A 4 -1.20 -26.21 15.30
N THR A 5 -1.71 -25.02 14.92
CA THR A 5 -1.04 -24.06 14.00
C THR A 5 -1.93 -22.87 13.59
N SER A 6 -2.24 -21.92 14.48
CA SER A 6 -2.87 -20.66 14.03
C SER A 6 -1.86 -19.53 13.83
N THR A 7 -0.81 -19.40 14.65
CA THR A 7 0.14 -18.27 14.56
C THR A 7 1.47 -18.55 13.87
N GLU A 8 1.76 -19.79 13.48
CA GLU A 8 3.11 -20.19 12.98
C GLU A 8 3.50 -19.51 11.66
N PHE A 9 2.54 -19.10 10.82
CA PHE A 9 2.83 -18.56 9.49
C PHE A 9 2.99 -17.04 9.44
N MET A 10 2.77 -16.29 10.53
CA MET A 10 2.98 -14.83 10.52
C MET A 10 4.41 -14.42 10.13
N PRO A 11 5.49 -15.06 10.63
CA PRO A 11 6.85 -14.79 10.14
C PRO A 11 7.01 -15.05 8.63
N SER A 12 6.34 -16.08 8.10
CA SER A 12 6.35 -16.38 6.66
C SER A 12 5.65 -15.28 5.85
N VAL A 13 4.55 -14.71 6.35
CA VAL A 13 3.91 -13.53 5.75
C VAL A 13 4.87 -12.35 5.71
N LEU A 14 5.57 -12.06 6.81
CA LEU A 14 6.50 -10.92 6.88
C LEU A 14 7.70 -11.08 5.95
N ARG A 15 8.25 -12.28 5.84
CA ARG A 15 9.32 -12.58 4.86
C ARG A 15 8.82 -12.43 3.44
N THR A 16 7.63 -12.95 3.15
CA THR A 16 7.02 -12.86 1.82
C THR A 16 6.73 -11.41 1.45
N PHE A 17 6.20 -10.61 2.39
CA PHE A 17 6.00 -9.17 2.23
C PHE A 17 7.32 -8.41 1.99
N ALA A 18 8.38 -8.71 2.75
CA ALA A 18 9.69 -8.10 2.54
C ALA A 18 10.26 -8.43 1.15
N LEU A 19 10.10 -9.67 0.69
CA LEU A 19 10.46 -10.07 -0.68
C LEU A 19 9.61 -9.32 -1.72
N SER A 20 8.30 -9.19 -1.51
CA SER A 20 7.42 -8.39 -2.37
C SER A 20 7.87 -6.93 -2.50
N LEU A 21 8.34 -6.31 -1.41
CA LEU A 21 8.94 -4.97 -1.46
C LEU A 21 10.24 -4.96 -2.28
N ALA A 22 11.09 -5.98 -2.17
CA ALA A 22 12.30 -6.10 -2.98
C ALA A 22 11.98 -6.25 -4.48
N PHE A 23 11.00 -7.09 -4.84
CA PHE A 23 10.53 -7.22 -6.22
C PHE A 23 9.95 -5.91 -6.75
N ALA A 24 9.18 -5.18 -5.95
CA ALA A 24 8.68 -3.86 -6.33
C ALA A 24 9.79 -2.82 -6.48
N PHE A 25 10.83 -2.87 -5.65
CA PHE A 25 12.00 -2.00 -5.81
C PHE A 25 12.73 -2.29 -7.13
N ILE A 26 13.00 -3.56 -7.43
CA ILE A 26 13.60 -3.98 -8.70
C ILE A 26 12.71 -3.54 -9.88
N GLY A 27 11.38 -3.71 -9.76
CA GLY A 27 10.42 -3.23 -10.75
C GLY A 27 10.47 -1.71 -10.94
N THR A 28 10.61 -0.94 -9.86
CA THR A 28 10.73 0.53 -9.92
C THR A 28 12.02 0.93 -10.66
N MET A 29 13.13 0.24 -10.42
CA MET A 29 14.37 0.45 -11.16
C MET A 29 14.24 0.07 -12.64
N ALA A 30 13.55 -1.03 -12.95
CA ALA A 30 13.23 -1.39 -14.33
C ALA A 30 12.32 -0.36 -15.02
N GLY A 31 11.46 0.33 -14.25
CA GLY A 31 10.60 1.41 -14.73
C GLY A 31 11.35 2.58 -15.36
N VAL A 32 12.63 2.80 -15.02
CA VAL A 32 13.50 3.83 -15.63
C VAL A 32 13.63 3.63 -17.14
N PHE A 33 13.57 2.38 -17.61
CA PHE A 33 13.70 2.05 -19.03
C PHE A 33 12.39 2.13 -19.81
N VAL A 34 11.26 2.39 -19.13
CA VAL A 34 9.96 2.53 -19.81
C VAL A 34 9.89 3.92 -20.45
N PRO A 35 9.64 4.02 -21.77
CA PRO A 35 9.53 5.30 -22.46
C PRO A 35 8.44 6.20 -21.85
N ALA A 36 8.72 7.48 -21.72
CA ALA A 36 7.79 8.45 -21.13
C ALA A 36 6.42 8.51 -21.85
N GLY A 37 6.39 8.22 -23.16
CA GLY A 37 5.14 8.14 -23.93
C GLY A 37 4.21 6.99 -23.53
N LEU A 38 4.69 6.01 -22.75
CA LEU A 38 3.88 4.92 -22.20
C LEU A 38 3.46 5.18 -20.75
N PHE A 39 3.88 6.29 -20.14
CA PHE A 39 3.46 6.62 -18.78
C PHE A 39 1.99 7.01 -18.75
N LEU A 40 1.22 6.25 -17.97
CA LEU A 40 -0.14 6.62 -17.66
C LEU A 40 -0.15 7.89 -16.78
N PRO A 41 -1.19 8.73 -16.90
CA PRO A 41 -1.43 9.83 -15.97
C PRO A 41 -1.37 9.36 -14.51
N LEU A 42 -0.79 10.19 -13.63
CA LEU A 42 -0.60 9.88 -12.21
C LEU A 42 -1.92 9.52 -11.51
N SER A 43 -3.00 10.23 -11.83
CA SER A 43 -4.35 9.96 -11.31
C SER A 43 -4.84 8.55 -11.66
N ILE A 44 -4.51 8.04 -12.85
CA ILE A 44 -4.87 6.69 -13.29
C ILE A 44 -4.02 5.65 -12.56
N LEU A 45 -2.71 5.87 -12.42
CA LEU A 45 -1.82 4.94 -11.71
C LEU A 45 -2.26 4.75 -10.26
N GLU A 46 -2.63 5.83 -9.59
CA GLU A 46 -3.11 5.78 -8.21
C GLU A 46 -4.47 5.09 -8.10
N MET A 47 -5.40 5.38 -9.02
CA MET A 47 -6.66 4.65 -9.11
C MET A 47 -6.42 3.15 -9.28
N VAL A 48 -5.49 2.73 -10.13
CA VAL A 48 -5.13 1.32 -10.32
C VAL A 48 -4.62 0.69 -9.02
N MET A 49 -3.76 1.40 -8.26
CA MET A 49 -3.25 0.90 -6.98
C MET A 49 -4.33 0.76 -5.91
N LEU A 50 -5.28 1.70 -5.85
CA LEU A 50 -6.42 1.63 -4.94
C LEU A 50 -7.39 0.52 -5.33
N PHE A 51 -7.65 0.38 -6.64
CA PHE A 51 -8.50 -0.67 -7.15
C PHE A 51 -7.88 -2.05 -6.89
N ALA A 52 -6.57 -2.20 -7.06
CA ALA A 52 -5.86 -3.42 -6.71
C ALA A 52 -6.02 -3.74 -5.21
N ALA A 53 -5.79 -2.76 -4.33
CA ALA A 53 -6.02 -2.90 -2.88
C ALA A 53 -7.45 -3.35 -2.57
N PHE A 54 -8.46 -2.76 -3.19
CA PHE A 54 -9.86 -3.17 -3.00
C PHE A 54 -10.16 -4.57 -3.56
N PHE A 55 -9.67 -4.89 -4.76
CA PHE A 55 -10.01 -6.12 -5.47
C PHE A 55 -9.34 -7.34 -4.84
N PHE A 56 -8.03 -7.28 -4.58
CA PHE A 56 -7.28 -8.42 -4.09
C PHE A 56 -7.63 -8.78 -2.65
N ARG A 57 -8.01 -7.81 -1.81
CA ARG A 57 -8.49 -8.06 -0.44
C ARG A 57 -9.77 -8.92 -0.37
N ARG A 58 -10.51 -9.06 -1.46
CA ARG A 58 -11.72 -9.90 -1.54
C ARG A 58 -11.48 -11.29 -2.13
N LYS A 59 -10.26 -11.60 -2.56
CA LYS A 59 -9.92 -12.94 -3.06
C LYS A 59 -9.84 -13.94 -1.90
N LYS A 60 -10.09 -15.21 -2.20
CA LYS A 60 -9.95 -16.30 -1.21
C LYS A 60 -8.49 -16.71 -0.98
N SER A 61 -7.72 -16.87 -2.05
CA SER A 61 -6.27 -17.15 -2.01
C SER A 61 -5.63 -16.78 -3.36
N ILE A 62 -4.31 -16.62 -3.38
CA ILE A 62 -3.48 -16.33 -4.57
C ILE A 62 -2.18 -17.14 -4.50
N SER A 63 -1.52 -17.36 -5.63
CA SER A 63 -0.21 -18.05 -5.66
C SER A 63 0.96 -17.10 -5.37
N TYR A 64 2.09 -17.64 -4.90
CA TYR A 64 3.35 -16.90 -4.73
C TYR A 64 3.86 -16.31 -6.06
N SER A 65 3.75 -17.08 -7.16
CA SER A 65 4.16 -16.60 -8.49
C SER A 65 3.35 -15.37 -8.90
N PHE A 66 2.03 -15.40 -8.67
CA PHE A 66 1.17 -14.26 -8.94
C PHE A 66 1.59 -13.05 -8.09
N LEU A 67 1.82 -13.23 -6.79
CA LEU A 67 2.27 -12.16 -5.89
C LEU A 67 3.54 -11.47 -6.41
N TYR A 68 4.60 -12.24 -6.71
CA TYR A 68 5.87 -11.64 -7.10
C TYR A 68 5.81 -10.94 -8.46
N ILE A 69 5.14 -11.56 -9.44
CA ILE A 69 4.88 -10.93 -10.75
C ILE A 69 4.08 -9.64 -10.57
N PHE A 70 3.02 -9.67 -9.76
CA PHE A 70 2.21 -8.51 -9.46
C PHE A 70 3.05 -7.40 -8.81
N THR A 71 3.85 -7.71 -7.79
CA THR A 71 4.67 -6.69 -7.08
C THR A 71 5.76 -6.09 -7.97
N PHE A 72 6.33 -6.89 -8.87
CA PHE A 72 7.29 -6.40 -9.87
C PHE A 72 6.65 -5.44 -10.86
N ILE A 73 5.53 -5.82 -11.47
CA ILE A 73 4.76 -4.95 -12.39
C ILE A 73 4.29 -3.69 -11.66
N SER A 74 3.78 -3.86 -10.44
CA SER A 74 3.34 -2.75 -9.59
C SER A 74 4.49 -1.77 -9.29
N GLY A 75 5.73 -2.27 -9.14
CA GLY A 75 6.93 -1.45 -9.04
C GLY A 75 7.21 -0.65 -10.31
N ILE A 76 7.11 -1.28 -11.49
CA ILE A 76 7.25 -0.58 -12.77
C ILE A 76 6.21 0.55 -12.88
N THR A 77 4.96 0.29 -12.52
CA THR A 77 3.88 1.30 -12.56
C THR A 77 3.98 2.36 -11.46
N LEU A 78 4.74 2.11 -10.40
CA LEU A 78 5.01 3.10 -9.35
C LEU A 78 6.07 4.11 -9.80
N TYR A 79 6.97 3.71 -10.70
CA TYR A 79 8.07 4.56 -11.15
C TYR A 79 7.64 5.94 -11.66
N PRO A 80 6.62 6.11 -12.53
CA PRO A 80 6.20 7.44 -12.98
C PRO A 80 5.76 8.36 -11.83
N ILE A 81 5.14 7.81 -10.78
CA ILE A 81 4.77 8.56 -9.58
C ILE A 81 6.04 9.05 -8.87
N VAL A 82 7.00 8.15 -8.64
CA VAL A 82 8.27 8.49 -7.99
C VAL A 82 9.07 9.50 -8.82
N ALA A 83 9.21 9.26 -10.13
CA ALA A 83 9.93 10.11 -11.06
C ALA A 83 9.34 11.53 -11.12
N HIS A 84 8.01 11.65 -11.04
CA HIS A 84 7.36 12.96 -10.95
C HIS A 84 7.84 13.74 -9.72
N TYR A 85 7.78 13.14 -8.52
CA TYR A 85 8.21 13.83 -7.29
C TYR A 85 9.73 14.05 -7.21
N LEU A 86 10.53 13.15 -7.79
CA LEU A 86 11.98 13.36 -7.96
C LEU A 86 12.27 14.60 -8.81
N ALA A 87 11.54 14.78 -9.90
CA ALA A 87 11.72 15.91 -10.81
C ALA A 87 11.20 17.24 -10.23
N THR A 88 10.10 17.22 -9.48
CA THR A 88 9.45 18.44 -8.98
C THR A 88 9.97 18.90 -7.62
N THR A 89 10.36 17.98 -6.74
CA THR A 89 10.74 18.29 -5.35
C THR A 89 12.09 17.70 -4.92
N GLY A 90 12.74 16.92 -5.78
CA GLY A 90 14.04 16.32 -5.51
C GLY A 90 14.00 14.98 -4.76
N ALA A 91 15.18 14.35 -4.66
CA ALA A 91 15.34 13.01 -4.07
C ALA A 91 15.00 12.95 -2.58
N ASN A 92 15.24 14.04 -1.84
CA ASN A 92 15.01 14.09 -0.40
C ASN A 92 13.53 13.83 -0.05
N THR A 93 12.59 14.35 -0.84
CA THR A 93 11.14 14.12 -0.64
C THR A 93 10.78 12.65 -0.69
N VAL A 94 11.30 11.92 -1.69
CA VAL A 94 11.02 10.49 -1.88
C VAL A 94 11.61 9.68 -0.74
N ILE A 95 12.86 9.98 -0.35
CA ILE A 95 13.54 9.29 0.75
C ILE A 95 12.80 9.53 2.07
N MET A 96 12.43 10.78 2.37
CA MET A 96 11.67 11.13 3.58
C MET A 96 10.30 10.45 3.61
N ALA A 97 9.59 10.43 2.48
CA ALA A 97 8.29 9.79 2.38
C ALA A 97 8.41 8.28 2.66
N PHE A 98 9.36 7.60 2.02
CA PHE A 98 9.61 6.18 2.24
C PHE A 98 10.00 5.89 3.70
N ALA A 99 10.95 6.66 4.27
CA ALA A 99 11.36 6.51 5.65
C ALA A 99 10.18 6.70 6.63
N THR A 100 9.34 7.72 6.38
CA THR A 100 8.14 7.98 7.18
C THR A 100 7.14 6.83 7.05
N THR A 101 6.91 6.31 5.84
CA THR A 101 6.06 5.12 5.64
C THR A 101 6.59 3.92 6.42
N THR A 102 7.89 3.64 6.37
CA THR A 102 8.49 2.53 7.13
C THR A 102 8.28 2.72 8.64
N VAL A 103 8.54 3.91 9.18
CA VAL A 103 8.34 4.19 10.61
C VAL A 103 6.88 4.02 11.02
N VAL A 104 5.93 4.58 10.26
CA VAL A 104 4.49 4.48 10.54
C VAL A 104 4.03 3.03 10.45
N PHE A 105 4.37 2.34 9.36
CA PHE A 105 3.99 0.94 9.14
C PHE A 105 4.54 0.04 10.24
N THR A 106 5.83 0.13 10.55
CA THR A 106 6.47 -0.67 11.59
C THR A 106 5.92 -0.33 12.98
N GLY A 107 5.70 0.95 13.28
CA GLY A 107 5.10 1.38 14.55
C GLY A 107 3.71 0.78 14.76
N ILE A 108 2.86 0.83 13.74
CA ILE A 108 1.52 0.22 13.77
C ILE A 108 1.61 -1.30 13.86
N ALA A 109 2.48 -1.94 13.09
CA ALA A 109 2.69 -3.39 13.12
C ALA A 109 3.10 -3.89 14.52
N ILE A 110 4.05 -3.21 15.16
CA ILE A 110 4.48 -3.52 16.53
C ILE A 110 3.31 -3.32 17.50
N TYR A 111 2.59 -2.21 17.39
CA TYR A 111 1.43 -1.94 18.24
C TYR A 111 0.35 -3.01 18.09
N ALA A 112 -0.04 -3.36 16.86
CA ALA A 112 -1.04 -4.36 16.55
C ALA A 112 -0.65 -5.77 17.06
N THR A 113 0.62 -6.15 16.90
CA THR A 113 1.12 -7.46 17.36
C THR A 113 1.29 -7.54 18.87
N LYS A 114 1.51 -6.42 19.57
CA LYS A 114 1.62 -6.39 21.05
C LYS A 114 0.28 -6.15 21.74
N SER A 115 -0.64 -5.42 21.13
CA SER A 115 -1.92 -5.03 21.74
C SER A 115 -2.84 -6.22 22.01
N LYS A 116 -3.48 -6.27 23.19
CA LYS A 116 -4.49 -7.28 23.54
C LYS A 116 -5.85 -7.02 22.87
N ARG A 117 -6.06 -5.82 22.31
CA ARG A 117 -7.31 -5.44 21.66
C ARG A 117 -7.38 -6.05 20.26
N ASN A 118 -8.53 -6.65 19.94
CA ASN A 118 -8.81 -7.10 18.59
C ASN A 118 -9.37 -5.93 17.77
N PHE A 119 -8.65 -5.50 16.74
CA PHE A 119 -9.03 -4.44 15.80
C PHE A 119 -9.77 -4.94 14.56
N SER A 120 -10.14 -6.21 14.51
CA SER A 120 -10.78 -6.79 13.32
C SER A 120 -12.22 -6.30 13.10
N PHE A 121 -12.80 -5.59 14.08
CA PHE A 121 -14.07 -4.87 13.89
C PHE A 121 -13.97 -3.73 12.86
N LEU A 122 -12.75 -3.26 12.54
CA LEU A 122 -12.53 -2.19 11.57
C LEU A 122 -12.82 -2.60 10.12
N GLY A 123 -12.93 -3.90 9.82
CA GLY A 123 -12.98 -4.39 8.44
C GLY A 123 -14.09 -3.77 7.58
N GLY A 124 -15.31 -3.65 8.11
CA GLY A 124 -16.44 -3.05 7.40
C GLY A 124 -16.25 -1.55 7.14
N PHE A 125 -15.72 -0.82 8.12
CA PHE A 125 -15.42 0.60 8.00
C PHE A 125 -14.30 0.86 6.98
N LEU A 126 -13.22 0.08 7.04
CA LEU A 126 -12.08 0.21 6.12
C LEU A 126 -12.49 -0.12 4.67
N LEU A 127 -13.36 -1.12 4.49
CA LEU A 127 -13.93 -1.44 3.17
C LEU A 127 -14.75 -0.27 2.60
N ALA A 128 -15.56 0.40 3.43
CA ALA A 128 -16.29 1.59 2.99
C ALA A 128 -15.33 2.75 2.67
N ALA A 129 -14.29 2.93 3.47
CA ALA A 129 -13.31 3.99 3.29
C ALA A 129 -12.47 3.81 2.01
N ILE A 130 -12.03 2.60 1.68
CA ILE A 130 -11.32 2.35 0.41
C ILE A 130 -12.24 2.56 -0.80
N LEU A 131 -13.52 2.18 -0.70
CA LEU A 131 -14.50 2.45 -1.74
C LEU A 131 -14.68 3.96 -1.96
N ALA A 132 -14.72 4.75 -0.88
CA ALA A 132 -14.76 6.20 -0.98
C ALA A 132 -13.49 6.76 -1.65
N LEU A 133 -12.30 6.27 -1.29
CA LEU A 133 -11.04 6.68 -1.92
C LEU A 133 -11.00 6.33 -3.42
N VAL A 134 -11.51 5.17 -3.82
CA VAL A 134 -11.65 4.76 -5.21
C VAL A 134 -12.62 5.68 -5.95
N ALA A 135 -13.81 5.95 -5.39
CA ALA A 135 -14.80 6.83 -6.00
C ALA A 135 -14.26 8.25 -6.20
N ILE A 136 -13.57 8.81 -5.19
CA ILE A 136 -12.92 10.12 -5.27
C ILE A 136 -11.79 10.11 -6.32
N SER A 137 -11.01 9.02 -6.41
CA SER A 137 -9.96 8.90 -7.43
C SER A 137 -10.52 8.91 -8.86
N ILE A 138 -11.67 8.27 -9.08
CA ILE A 138 -12.38 8.28 -10.36
C ILE A 138 -12.89 9.69 -10.66
N PHE A 139 -13.50 10.35 -9.69
CA PHE A 139 -13.96 11.73 -9.82
C PHE A 139 -12.81 12.68 -10.18
N ASN A 140 -11.65 12.53 -9.53
CA ASN A 140 -10.45 13.34 -9.76
C ASN A 140 -9.88 13.22 -11.20
N ILE A 141 -10.19 12.14 -11.94
CA ILE A 141 -9.76 12.00 -13.34
C ILE A 141 -10.53 12.97 -14.25
N PHE A 142 -11.84 13.14 -14.01
CA PHE A 142 -12.70 14.01 -14.82
C PHE A 142 -12.75 15.44 -14.29
N TRP A 143 -12.64 15.60 -12.97
CA TRP A 143 -12.69 16.88 -12.26
C TRP A 143 -11.51 16.98 -11.28
N PRO A 144 -10.33 17.41 -11.76
CA PRO A 144 -9.13 17.48 -10.92
C PRO A 144 -9.35 18.28 -9.64
N LEU A 145 -8.97 17.69 -8.51
CA LEU A 145 -9.07 18.32 -7.21
C LEU A 145 -8.09 19.50 -7.11
N SER A 146 -8.48 20.51 -6.34
CA SER A 146 -7.56 21.59 -5.95
C SER A 146 -6.41 21.01 -5.11
N THR A 147 -5.29 21.75 -5.02
CA THR A 147 -4.15 21.36 -4.18
C THR A 147 -4.55 21.05 -2.73
N THR A 148 -5.47 21.83 -2.16
CA THR A 148 -6.01 21.60 -0.82
C THR A 148 -6.88 20.34 -0.77
N GLY A 149 -7.72 20.10 -1.78
CA GLY A 149 -8.50 18.87 -1.89
C GLY A 149 -7.61 17.62 -2.00
N MET A 150 -6.51 17.73 -2.74
CA MET A 150 -5.53 16.67 -2.93
C MET A 150 -4.72 16.37 -1.66
N LEU A 151 -4.39 17.40 -0.87
CA LEU A 151 -3.82 17.24 0.47
C LEU A 151 -4.79 16.50 1.40
N ALA A 152 -6.04 16.96 1.48
CA ALA A 152 -7.06 16.32 2.32
C ALA A 152 -7.26 14.85 1.94
N TYR A 153 -7.37 14.57 0.63
CA TYR A 153 -7.45 13.22 0.10
C TYR A 153 -6.28 12.33 0.55
N SER A 154 -5.07 12.89 0.54
CA SER A 154 -3.86 12.15 0.94
C SER A 154 -3.81 11.88 2.43
N PHE A 155 -4.21 12.83 3.29
CA PHE A 155 -4.32 12.59 4.73
C PHE A 155 -5.35 11.51 5.05
N ILE A 156 -6.49 11.51 4.36
CA ILE A 156 -7.49 10.43 4.48
C ILE A 156 -6.86 9.11 4.04
N GLY A 157 -6.14 9.08 2.92
CA GLY A 157 -5.37 7.92 2.47
C GLY A 157 -4.43 7.38 3.55
N VAL A 158 -3.63 8.24 4.18
CA VAL A 158 -2.74 7.86 5.28
C VAL A 158 -3.51 7.21 6.43
N MET A 159 -4.64 7.78 6.86
CA MET A 159 -5.47 7.21 7.93
C MET A 159 -6.05 5.86 7.54
N VAL A 160 -6.55 5.72 6.31
CA VAL A 160 -7.17 4.48 5.83
C VAL A 160 -6.15 3.36 5.72
N PHE A 161 -5.00 3.59 5.08
CA PHE A 161 -3.98 2.55 4.92
C PHE A 161 -3.28 2.24 6.25
N SER A 162 -3.07 3.22 7.13
CA SER A 162 -2.65 2.96 8.52
C SER A 162 -3.66 2.09 9.28
N GLY A 163 -4.96 2.34 9.09
CA GLY A 163 -6.03 1.52 9.63
C GLY A 163 -6.03 0.10 9.09
N TYR A 164 -5.75 -0.10 7.80
CA TYR A 164 -5.58 -1.43 7.21
C TYR A 164 -4.35 -2.16 7.75
N VAL A 165 -3.20 -1.50 7.92
CA VAL A 165 -2.04 -2.11 8.59
C VAL A 165 -2.42 -2.59 9.98
N LEU A 166 -3.11 -1.75 10.77
CA LEU A 166 -3.58 -2.12 12.11
C LEU A 166 -4.53 -3.33 12.07
N PHE A 167 -5.48 -3.32 11.12
CA PHE A 167 -6.45 -4.38 10.91
C PHE A 167 -5.79 -5.70 10.51
N ASP A 168 -4.91 -5.71 9.50
CA ASP A 168 -4.29 -6.91 8.95
C ASP A 168 -3.36 -7.57 9.99
N PHE A 169 -2.52 -6.79 10.68
CA PHE A 169 -1.69 -7.33 11.76
C PHE A 169 -2.52 -7.82 12.95
N SER A 170 -3.58 -7.10 13.33
CA SER A 170 -4.49 -7.57 14.38
C SER A 170 -5.18 -8.86 13.98
N ARG A 171 -5.58 -9.01 12.72
CA ARG A 171 -6.24 -10.21 12.20
C ARG A 171 -5.29 -11.40 12.24
N MET A 172 -4.07 -11.25 11.72
CA MET A 172 -3.04 -12.30 11.77
C MET A 172 -2.74 -12.74 13.20
N LYS A 173 -2.68 -11.80 14.15
CA LYS A 173 -2.44 -12.11 15.56
C LYS A 173 -3.58 -12.93 16.19
N HIS A 174 -4.83 -12.51 15.99
CA HIS A 174 -5.96 -13.06 16.74
C HIS A 174 -6.62 -14.27 16.08
N TYR A 175 -6.62 -14.34 14.75
CA TYR A 175 -7.25 -15.43 14.00
C TYR A 175 -6.23 -16.39 13.39
N GLY A 176 -4.95 -16.01 13.36
CA GLY A 176 -3.92 -16.81 12.73
C GLY A 176 -3.87 -16.67 11.22
N VAL A 177 -2.96 -17.42 10.60
CA VAL A 177 -2.72 -17.46 9.16
C VAL A 177 -2.47 -18.91 8.75
N SER A 178 -3.18 -19.39 7.73
CA SER A 178 -2.92 -20.69 7.10
C SER A 178 -1.82 -20.57 6.04
N ALA A 179 -1.10 -21.65 5.74
CA ALA A 179 -0.04 -21.65 4.72
C ALA A 179 -0.52 -21.16 3.33
N GLU A 180 -1.76 -21.49 2.97
CA GLU A 180 -2.42 -21.07 1.72
C GLU A 180 -2.80 -19.59 1.65
N ASP A 181 -2.89 -18.92 2.81
CA ASP A 181 -3.23 -17.50 2.91
C ASP A 181 -1.99 -16.61 2.89
N VAL A 182 -0.80 -17.17 3.10
CA VAL A 182 0.46 -16.40 3.21
C VAL A 182 0.67 -15.44 2.04
N PRO A 183 0.52 -15.84 0.76
CA PRO A 183 0.69 -14.92 -0.36
C PRO A 183 -0.33 -13.78 -0.36
N LEU A 184 -1.58 -14.08 -0.01
CA LEU A 184 -2.66 -13.08 0.01
C LEU A 184 -2.50 -12.07 1.14
N MET A 185 -2.08 -12.54 2.32
CA MET A 185 -1.76 -11.67 3.46
C MET A 185 -0.56 -10.77 3.12
N ALA A 186 0.49 -11.33 2.51
CA ALA A 186 1.64 -10.55 2.08
C ALA A 186 1.29 -9.52 1.01
N LEU A 187 0.42 -9.87 0.06
CA LEU A 187 -0.12 -8.92 -0.93
C LEU A 187 -0.89 -7.78 -0.26
N SER A 188 -1.68 -8.09 0.75
CA SER A 188 -2.49 -7.09 1.48
C SER A 188 -1.57 -6.10 2.21
N LEU A 189 -0.55 -6.59 2.93
CA LEU A 189 0.46 -5.75 3.56
C LEU A 189 1.25 -4.92 2.54
N TYR A 190 1.59 -5.49 1.39
CA TYR A 190 2.23 -4.79 0.27
C TYR A 190 1.37 -3.62 -0.23
N LEU A 191 0.10 -3.87 -0.50
CA LEU A 191 -0.83 -2.86 -0.99
C LEU A 191 -1.05 -1.75 0.05
N ASP A 192 -1.08 -2.08 1.35
CA ASP A 192 -1.13 -1.06 2.40
C ASP A 192 0.13 -0.21 2.44
N PHE A 193 1.30 -0.84 2.37
CA PHE A 193 2.56 -0.14 2.40
C PHE A 193 2.70 0.82 1.21
N ILE A 194 2.43 0.36 -0.01
CA ILE A 194 2.57 1.18 -1.21
C ILE A 194 1.55 2.31 -1.25
N ASN A 195 0.29 2.07 -0.90
CA ASN A 195 -0.70 3.15 -0.90
C ASN A 195 -0.47 4.16 0.24
N LEU A 196 0.03 3.71 1.40
CA LEU A 196 0.49 4.60 2.47
C LEU A 196 1.68 5.44 1.99
N PHE A 197 2.64 4.84 1.29
CA PHE A 197 3.78 5.53 0.68
C PHE A 197 3.33 6.58 -0.33
N ILE A 198 2.48 6.24 -1.29
CA ILE A 198 1.96 7.19 -2.29
C ILE A 198 1.24 8.37 -1.61
N SER A 199 0.46 8.09 -0.55
CA SER A 199 -0.26 9.13 0.20
C SER A 199 0.70 10.08 0.92
N ILE A 200 1.70 9.55 1.63
CA ILE A 200 2.72 10.36 2.32
C ILE A 200 3.59 11.12 1.32
N LEU A 201 4.01 10.47 0.24
CA LEU A 201 4.81 11.06 -0.82
C LEU A 201 4.11 12.27 -1.42
N ARG A 202 2.81 12.16 -1.69
CA ARG A 202 2.01 13.27 -2.17
C ARG A 202 1.90 14.40 -1.16
N ILE A 203 1.69 14.09 0.12
CA ILE A 203 1.66 15.13 1.16
C ILE A 203 2.97 15.91 1.16
N PHE A 204 4.10 15.23 1.22
CA PHE A 204 5.41 15.88 1.25
C PHE A 204 5.73 16.61 -0.05
N GLY A 205 5.31 16.07 -1.18
CA GLY A 205 5.46 16.70 -2.48
C GLY A 205 4.67 18.01 -2.59
N ILE A 206 3.40 18.00 -2.18
CA ILE A 206 2.56 19.21 -2.23
C ILE A 206 3.04 20.26 -1.21
N LEU A 207 3.48 19.85 -0.02
CA LEU A 207 3.95 20.79 1.00
C LEU A 207 5.25 21.48 0.57
N GLN A 208 6.22 20.75 0.02
CA GLN A 208 7.47 21.35 -0.47
C GLN A 208 7.31 22.15 -1.75
N SER A 209 6.30 21.86 -2.59
CA SER A 209 6.05 22.65 -3.80
C SER A 209 5.43 24.03 -3.53
N LYS A 210 5.00 24.30 -2.29
CA LYS A 210 4.37 25.56 -1.88
C LYS A 210 5.36 26.57 -1.29
N ASP A 211 6.57 26.13 -0.99
CA ASP A 211 7.71 26.97 -0.61
C ASP A 211 8.53 27.33 -1.85
#